data_AF-A0A378C3W3-F1
#
_entry.id   AF-A0A378C3W3-F1
#
_cell.length_a   1.000
_cell.length_b   1.000
_cell.length_c   1.000
_cell.angle_alpha   90.00
_cell.angle_beta   90.00
_cell.angle_gamma   90.00
#
_symmetry.space_group_name_H-M   'P 1'
#
loop_
_entity.id
_entity.type
_entity.pdbx_description
1 polymer ?
#
loop_
_entity_poly.entity_id
_entity_poly.type
_entity_poly.pdbx_seq_one_letter_code
_entity_poly.pdbx_strand_id
1 'polypeptide(L)'
;MSAFTPASEVLLRHSNDFESARVLFAGDLQDDLPARLDTAASRAHTQQFHHWQVLNRQMGDTVRFSLVAEAADVAECDTLIYYWPKNKPKAQFQLMNLLSLLPVGSDIFVVGENRSGVRSAEQMLAEYTPLNKVDSARRCGLYHGRLEKQPTFDADAFWGEYTLDNLTIKTLPGVFSRDGLDVGSQLLLSTLEPHTKGKVLDVGCGAGVLAAALASHSPKVRLTLCDVSARRLKPAARRLPPTAWLAMCLPATSSPRSMVAST
;
A
#
# COMPACT_ATOMS: atom_id res chain seq x y z
N MET A 1 -14.21 -11.59 21.35
CA MET A 1 -13.43 -10.40 20.91
C MET A 1 -14.18 -9.81 19.73
N SER A 2 -14.25 -8.48 19.62
CA SER A 2 -14.85 -7.82 18.47
C SER A 2 -14.22 -8.32 17.17
N ALA A 3 -15.05 -8.53 16.13
CA ALA A 3 -14.59 -8.93 14.81
C ALA A 3 -13.84 -7.80 14.07
N PHE A 4 -13.96 -6.56 14.56
CA PHE A 4 -13.41 -5.37 13.93
C PHE A 4 -12.25 -4.78 14.70
N THR A 5 -11.37 -4.08 14.00
CA THR A 5 -10.28 -3.35 14.62
C THR A 5 -10.79 -2.18 15.47
N PRO A 6 -10.00 -1.70 16.44
CA PRO A 6 -10.31 -0.51 17.21
C PRO A 6 -10.64 0.73 16.36
N ALA A 7 -10.03 0.88 15.19
CA ALA A 7 -10.31 1.98 14.26
C ALA A 7 -11.70 1.84 13.64
N SER A 8 -12.04 0.65 13.15
CA SER A 8 -13.37 0.32 12.62
C SER A 8 -14.47 0.44 13.67
N GLU A 9 -14.21 0.05 14.93
CA GLU A 9 -15.15 0.28 16.03
C GLU A 9 -15.44 1.76 16.29
N VAL A 10 -14.45 2.65 16.10
CA VAL A 10 -14.67 4.10 16.22
C VAL A 10 -15.58 4.58 15.08
N LEU A 11 -15.36 4.14 13.85
CA LEU A 11 -16.22 4.50 12.71
C LEU A 11 -17.66 4.02 12.89
N LEU A 12 -17.87 2.80 13.42
CA LEU A 12 -19.20 2.24 13.65
C LEU A 12 -20.07 3.09 14.59
N ARG A 13 -19.47 3.91 15.46
CA ARG A 13 -20.19 4.85 16.34
C ARG A 13 -20.80 6.04 15.58
N HIS A 14 -20.36 6.26 14.35
CA HIS A 14 -20.81 7.32 13.44
C HIS A 14 -21.41 6.72 12.15
N SER A 15 -21.89 5.47 12.22
CA SER A 15 -22.41 4.73 11.06
C SER A 15 -23.51 5.48 10.30
N ASN A 16 -24.41 6.14 11.03
CA ASN A 16 -25.51 6.93 10.45
C ASN A 16 -25.02 8.06 9.53
N ASP A 17 -23.81 8.60 9.76
CA ASP A 17 -23.25 9.69 8.95
C ASP A 17 -22.83 9.21 7.55
N PHE A 18 -22.70 7.89 7.36
CA PHE A 18 -22.21 7.28 6.12
C PHE A 18 -23.31 6.63 5.27
N GLU A 19 -24.54 6.50 5.76
CA GLU A 19 -25.62 5.78 5.08
C GLU A 19 -25.92 6.32 3.67
N SER A 20 -25.91 7.64 3.51
CA SER A 20 -26.11 8.30 2.20
C SER A 20 -24.80 8.57 1.45
N ALA A 21 -23.65 8.28 2.04
CA ALA A 21 -22.34 8.63 1.50
C ALA A 21 -21.86 7.62 0.43
N ARG A 22 -21.07 8.09 -0.53
CA ARG A 22 -20.41 7.26 -1.52
C ARG A 22 -18.93 7.15 -1.16
N VAL A 23 -18.63 6.12 -0.38
CA VAL A 23 -17.39 6.01 0.38
C VAL A 23 -16.30 5.28 -0.40
N LEU A 24 -15.13 5.90 -0.44
CA LEU A 24 -13.86 5.25 -0.76
C LEU A 24 -13.13 4.89 0.54
N PHE A 25 -12.86 3.60 0.75
CA PHE A 25 -12.02 3.13 1.84
C PHE A 25 -10.57 2.95 1.37
N ALA A 26 -9.62 3.49 2.13
CA ALA A 26 -8.20 3.32 1.81
C ALA A 26 -7.30 3.32 3.06
N GLY A 27 -6.02 3.07 2.85
CA GLY A 27 -5.01 3.06 3.94
C GLY A 27 -4.74 1.66 4.48
N ASP A 28 -4.79 1.49 5.80
CA ASP A 28 -4.51 0.24 6.50
C ASP A 28 -5.80 -0.58 6.79
N LEU A 29 -6.38 -1.17 5.72
CA LEU A 29 -7.65 -1.92 5.74
C LEU A 29 -7.53 -3.32 6.39
N GLN A 30 -7.31 -3.35 7.70
CA GLN A 30 -7.01 -4.57 8.47
C GLN A 30 -8.22 -5.50 8.71
N ASP A 31 -9.44 -5.05 8.43
CA ASP A 31 -10.67 -5.82 8.57
C ASP A 31 -11.62 -5.60 7.38
N ASP A 32 -12.79 -6.25 7.42
CA ASP A 32 -13.78 -6.23 6.34
C ASP A 32 -14.88 -5.18 6.52
N LEU A 33 -14.70 -4.17 7.40
CA LEU A 33 -15.67 -3.08 7.53
C LEU A 33 -16.02 -2.41 6.19
N PRO A 34 -15.09 -2.17 5.25
CA PRO A 34 -15.42 -1.60 3.93
C PRO A 34 -16.52 -2.36 3.16
N ALA A 35 -16.67 -3.66 3.40
CA ALA A 35 -17.68 -4.50 2.77
C ALA A 35 -19.00 -4.56 3.55
N ARG A 36 -19.01 -4.10 4.81
CA ARG A 36 -20.09 -4.31 5.77
C ARG A 36 -20.73 -3.02 6.30
N LEU A 37 -20.09 -1.87 6.09
CA LEU A 37 -20.67 -0.58 6.47
C LEU A 37 -21.80 -0.23 5.50
N ASP A 38 -22.96 0.16 6.04
CA ASP A 38 -24.09 0.64 5.25
C ASP A 38 -23.76 2.01 4.65
N THR A 39 -23.71 2.08 3.32
CA THR A 39 -23.41 3.28 2.54
C THR A 39 -24.22 3.29 1.24
N ALA A 40 -24.33 4.44 0.58
CA ALA A 40 -24.97 4.51 -0.74
C ALA A 40 -24.13 3.81 -1.83
N ALA A 41 -22.80 3.84 -1.68
CA ALA A 41 -21.86 3.06 -2.49
C ALA A 41 -20.54 2.90 -1.73
N SER A 42 -19.94 1.71 -1.80
CA SER A 42 -18.62 1.43 -1.22
C SER A 42 -17.61 1.00 -2.27
N ARG A 43 -16.47 1.69 -2.29
CA ARG A 43 -15.26 1.30 -3.04
C ARG A 43 -14.08 1.18 -2.08
N ALA A 44 -13.06 0.42 -2.46
CA ALA A 44 -11.83 0.38 -1.69
C ALA A 44 -10.59 0.37 -2.58
N HIS A 45 -9.56 1.12 -2.17
CA HIS A 45 -8.23 1.08 -2.77
C HIS A 45 -7.22 0.60 -1.74
N THR A 46 -6.44 -0.43 -2.09
CA THR A 46 -5.40 -0.95 -1.20
C THR A 46 -4.12 -1.25 -1.95
N GLN A 47 -3.00 -1.06 -1.26
CA GLN A 47 -1.69 -1.48 -1.72
C GLN A 47 -1.25 -2.80 -1.06
N GLN A 48 -2.17 -3.51 -0.40
CA GLN A 48 -1.92 -4.76 0.29
C GLN A 48 -2.77 -5.86 -0.34
N PHE A 49 -2.11 -6.84 -0.94
CA PHE A 49 -2.75 -7.90 -1.70
C PHE A 49 -3.70 -8.75 -0.86
N HIS A 50 -3.30 -9.09 0.38
CA HIS A 50 -4.13 -9.88 1.28
C HIS A 50 -5.41 -9.13 1.71
N HIS A 51 -5.35 -7.81 1.94
CA HIS A 51 -6.55 -7.01 2.18
C HIS A 51 -7.48 -7.03 0.96
N TRP A 52 -6.92 -6.87 -0.25
CA TRP A 52 -7.70 -6.99 -1.48
C TRP A 52 -8.35 -8.37 -1.61
N GLN A 53 -7.63 -9.46 -1.34
CA GLN A 53 -8.20 -10.81 -1.41
C GLN A 53 -9.40 -11.01 -0.47
N VAL A 54 -9.36 -10.42 0.73
CA VAL A 54 -10.47 -10.49 1.69
C VAL A 54 -11.66 -9.68 1.18
N LEU A 55 -11.44 -8.42 0.81
CA LEU A 55 -12.50 -7.50 0.40
C LEU A 55 -13.11 -7.88 -0.97
N ASN A 56 -12.28 -8.28 -1.94
CA ASN A 56 -12.70 -8.66 -3.30
C ASN A 56 -13.68 -9.84 -3.29
N ARG A 57 -13.62 -10.73 -2.29
CA ARG A 57 -14.60 -11.82 -2.15
C ARG A 57 -16.03 -11.34 -1.88
N GLN A 58 -16.17 -10.17 -1.25
CA GLN A 58 -17.47 -9.60 -0.87
C GLN A 58 -17.88 -8.45 -1.81
N MET A 59 -16.92 -7.64 -2.24
CA MET A 59 -17.15 -6.38 -2.97
C MET A 59 -16.86 -6.47 -4.47
N GLY A 60 -16.15 -7.51 -4.94
CA GLY A 60 -15.81 -7.68 -6.36
C GLY A 60 -15.01 -6.50 -6.94
N ASP A 61 -15.42 -6.02 -8.12
CA ASP A 61 -14.70 -5.01 -8.92
C ASP A 61 -14.63 -3.61 -8.30
N THR A 62 -15.35 -3.36 -7.19
CA THR A 62 -15.27 -2.09 -6.45
C THR A 62 -14.06 -2.01 -5.52
N VAL A 63 -13.25 -3.07 -5.43
CA VAL A 63 -11.99 -3.11 -4.68
C VAL A 63 -10.81 -3.21 -5.63
N ARG A 64 -9.87 -2.28 -5.50
CA ARG A 64 -8.73 -2.15 -6.39
C ARG A 64 -7.42 -2.35 -5.64
N PHE A 65 -6.56 -3.18 -6.23
CA PHE A 65 -5.19 -3.41 -5.75
C PHE A 65 -4.20 -2.87 -6.77
N SER A 66 -3.53 -1.78 -6.41
CA SER A 66 -2.52 -1.14 -7.26
C SER A 66 -1.60 -0.26 -6.40
N LEU A 67 -0.45 0.13 -6.95
CA LEU A 67 0.48 1.02 -6.26
C LEU A 67 -0.08 2.45 -6.19
N VAL A 68 -0.57 2.96 -7.31
CA VAL A 68 -1.14 4.30 -7.47
C VAL A 68 -2.61 4.13 -7.81
N ALA A 69 -3.45 4.99 -7.26
CA ALA A 69 -4.87 4.95 -7.56
C ALA A 69 -5.09 5.67 -8.89
N GLU A 70 -6.05 5.21 -9.67
CA GLU A 70 -6.45 5.86 -10.91
C GLU A 70 -7.77 6.61 -10.71
N ALA A 71 -8.10 7.53 -11.62
CA ALA A 71 -9.36 8.28 -11.55
C ALA A 71 -10.59 7.37 -11.50
N ALA A 72 -10.54 6.21 -12.17
CA ALA A 72 -11.61 5.21 -12.14
C ALA A 72 -11.78 4.52 -10.77
N ASP A 73 -10.70 4.43 -9.96
CA ASP A 73 -10.73 3.79 -8.65
C ASP A 73 -11.48 4.66 -7.62
N VAL A 74 -11.43 5.99 -7.80
CA VAL A 74 -12.08 6.98 -6.92
C VAL A 74 -13.37 7.56 -7.50
N ALA A 75 -13.74 7.12 -8.71
CA ALA A 75 -14.85 7.69 -9.45
C ALA A 75 -16.16 7.56 -8.68
N GLU A 76 -16.92 8.67 -8.71
CA GLU A 76 -18.21 8.79 -8.03
C GLU A 76 -18.13 8.61 -6.51
N CYS A 77 -16.97 8.77 -5.88
CA CYS A 77 -16.90 8.85 -4.42
C CYS A 77 -16.93 10.32 -3.97
N ASP A 78 -17.70 10.62 -2.94
CA ASP A 78 -17.78 11.93 -2.29
C ASP A 78 -17.18 11.93 -0.88
N THR A 79 -16.84 10.74 -0.35
CA THR A 79 -16.33 10.57 1.00
C THR A 79 -15.12 9.63 0.99
N LEU A 80 -14.03 10.03 1.64
CA LEU A 80 -12.87 9.19 1.89
C LEU A 80 -12.84 8.78 3.37
N ILE A 81 -12.82 7.47 3.64
CA ILE A 81 -12.46 6.93 4.95
C ILE A 81 -11.05 6.33 4.86
N TYR A 82 -10.09 7.04 5.44
CA TYR A 82 -8.68 6.69 5.41
C TYR A 82 -8.20 6.13 6.75
N TYR A 83 -7.76 4.86 6.73
CA TYR A 83 -7.15 4.20 7.88
C TYR A 83 -5.66 4.53 7.95
N TRP A 84 -5.28 5.28 8.97
CA TRP A 84 -3.91 5.76 9.16
C TRP A 84 -2.93 4.59 9.37
N PRO A 85 -1.89 4.46 8.53
CA PRO A 85 -0.90 3.40 8.66
C PRO A 85 0.14 3.75 9.73
N LYS A 86 0.89 2.74 10.18
CA LYS A 86 1.98 2.93 11.17
C LYS A 86 3.18 3.77 10.68
N ASN A 87 3.28 4.02 9.37
CA ASN A 87 4.41 4.71 8.75
C ASN A 87 3.93 6.02 8.10
N LYS A 88 4.42 7.16 8.60
CA LYS A 88 4.00 8.50 8.15
C LYS A 88 4.33 8.78 6.68
N PRO A 89 5.54 8.49 6.15
CA PRO A 89 5.80 8.58 4.71
C PRO A 89 4.85 7.73 3.85
N LYS A 90 4.47 6.54 4.30
CA LYS A 90 3.46 5.71 3.64
C LYS A 90 2.11 6.43 3.59
N ALA A 91 1.70 7.04 4.70
CA ALA A 91 0.47 7.82 4.78
C ALA A 91 0.48 8.99 3.81
N GLN A 92 1.56 9.76 3.78
CA GLN A 92 1.73 10.89 2.87
C GLN A 92 1.58 10.47 1.41
N PHE A 93 2.28 9.41 0.99
CA PHE A 93 2.16 8.88 -0.37
C PHE A 93 0.71 8.55 -0.74
N GLN A 94 -0.02 7.84 0.14
CA GLN A 94 -1.39 7.42 -0.14
C GLN A 94 -2.36 8.60 -0.15
N LEU A 95 -2.26 9.49 0.83
CA LEU A 95 -3.15 10.64 0.94
C LEU A 95 -2.93 11.62 -0.21
N MET A 96 -1.69 11.94 -0.60
CA MET A 96 -1.44 12.83 -1.73
C MET A 96 -1.98 12.25 -3.04
N ASN A 97 -1.77 10.95 -3.26
CA ASN A 97 -2.34 10.22 -4.40
C ASN A 97 -3.88 10.33 -4.42
N LEU A 98 -4.56 9.92 -3.34
CA LEU A 98 -6.02 9.88 -3.29
C LEU A 98 -6.67 11.27 -3.36
N LEU A 99 -6.14 12.22 -2.59
CA LEU A 99 -6.69 13.59 -2.55
C LEU A 99 -6.45 14.34 -3.87
N SER A 100 -5.42 13.98 -4.65
CA SER A 100 -5.22 14.56 -5.99
C SER A 100 -6.31 14.16 -7.00
N LEU A 101 -7.06 13.09 -6.72
CA LEU A 101 -8.06 12.52 -7.61
C LEU A 101 -9.50 12.77 -7.13
N LEU A 102 -9.72 12.86 -5.81
CA LEU A 102 -11.03 13.11 -5.24
C LEU A 102 -11.53 14.52 -5.53
N PRO A 103 -12.83 14.72 -5.85
CA PRO A 103 -13.37 16.05 -6.10
C PRO A 103 -13.19 17.00 -4.91
N VAL A 104 -12.90 18.28 -5.19
CA VAL A 104 -12.98 19.34 -4.17
C VAL A 104 -14.40 19.36 -3.60
N GLY A 105 -14.50 19.48 -2.28
CA GLY A 105 -15.74 19.37 -1.53
C GLY A 105 -16.04 17.97 -0.99
N SER A 106 -15.19 16.97 -1.26
CA SER A 106 -15.32 15.63 -0.66
C SER A 106 -15.08 15.65 0.85
N ASP A 107 -15.80 14.81 1.60
CA ASP A 107 -15.61 14.61 3.03
C ASP A 107 -14.45 13.64 3.29
N ILE A 108 -13.50 14.04 4.14
CA ILE A 108 -12.29 13.28 4.41
C ILE A 108 -12.27 12.90 5.88
N PHE A 109 -12.40 11.61 6.15
CA PHE A 109 -12.25 11.02 7.47
C PHE A 109 -10.91 10.32 7.58
N VAL A 110 -10.15 10.63 8.63
CA VAL A 110 -8.91 9.94 8.98
C VAL A 110 -9.08 9.27 10.33
N VAL A 111 -8.93 7.95 10.38
CA VAL A 111 -9.04 7.17 11.61
C VAL A 111 -7.76 6.38 11.86
N GLY A 112 -7.31 6.30 13.11
CA GLY A 112 -6.18 5.45 13.45
C GLY A 112 -5.73 5.53 14.90
N GLU A 113 -4.78 4.68 15.26
CA GLU A 113 -4.26 4.60 16.63
C GLU A 113 -3.36 5.81 16.97
N ASN A 114 -3.52 6.37 18.17
CA ASN A 114 -2.69 7.48 18.67
C ASN A 114 -1.21 7.12 18.68
N ARG A 115 -0.85 5.87 19.05
CA ARG A 115 0.54 5.40 19.10
C ARG A 115 1.18 5.27 17.71
N SER A 116 0.37 5.18 16.66
CA SER A 116 0.81 5.15 15.26
C SER A 116 0.95 6.55 14.66
N GLY A 117 0.72 7.60 15.47
CA GLY A 117 0.96 8.98 15.08
C GLY A 117 -0.14 9.61 14.23
N VAL A 118 -1.39 9.12 14.31
CA VAL A 118 -2.54 9.65 13.52
C VAL A 118 -2.73 11.16 13.65
N ARG A 119 -2.34 11.76 14.79
CA ARG A 119 -2.36 13.22 15.02
C ARG A 119 -1.55 14.01 13.99
N SER A 120 -0.56 13.39 13.36
CA SER A 120 0.20 14.01 12.27
C SER A 120 -0.64 14.30 11.03
N ALA A 121 -1.84 13.72 10.90
CA ALA A 121 -2.75 13.98 9.79
C ALA A 121 -3.14 15.46 9.71
N GLU A 122 -3.39 16.12 10.85
CA GLU A 122 -3.79 17.54 10.90
C GLU A 122 -2.73 18.43 10.24
N GLN A 123 -1.46 18.30 10.65
CA GLN A 123 -0.37 19.06 10.06
C GLN A 123 -0.09 18.66 8.60
N MET A 124 -0.22 17.36 8.27
CA MET A 124 0.04 16.85 6.93
C MET A 124 -0.96 17.37 5.89
N LEU A 125 -2.22 17.57 6.31
CA LEU A 125 -3.32 17.94 5.42
C LEU A 125 -3.76 19.39 5.57
N ALA A 126 -3.15 20.18 6.44
CA ALA A 126 -3.57 21.55 6.75
C ALA A 126 -3.79 22.47 5.54
N GLU A 127 -3.03 22.31 4.45
CA GLU A 127 -3.17 23.12 3.23
C GLU A 127 -4.32 22.65 2.31
N TYR A 128 -4.72 21.38 2.40
CA TYR A 128 -5.64 20.74 1.45
C TYR A 128 -7.00 20.44 2.06
N THR A 129 -7.00 20.04 3.32
CA THR A 129 -8.15 19.54 4.06
C THR A 129 -7.91 19.85 5.54
N PRO A 130 -8.27 21.05 6.02
CA PRO A 130 -8.19 21.38 7.44
C PRO A 130 -8.99 20.37 8.26
N LEU A 131 -8.29 19.55 9.04
CA LEU A 131 -8.90 18.48 9.83
C LEU A 131 -9.26 18.98 11.23
N ASN A 132 -10.42 18.56 11.71
CA ASN A 132 -10.86 18.69 13.10
C ASN A 132 -11.04 17.32 13.71
N LYS A 133 -10.68 17.17 14.98
CA LYS A 133 -10.89 15.93 15.72
C LYS A 133 -12.36 15.77 16.09
N VAL A 134 -12.99 14.69 15.59
CA VAL A 134 -14.41 14.37 15.83
C VAL A 134 -14.59 13.50 17.07
N ASP A 135 -13.75 12.47 17.21
CA ASP A 135 -13.91 11.47 18.27
C ASP A 135 -12.56 10.87 18.67
N SER A 136 -12.54 10.22 19.83
CA SER A 136 -11.39 9.52 20.37
C SER A 136 -11.81 8.45 21.35
N ALA A 137 -11.78 7.20 20.92
CA ALA A 137 -12.01 6.04 21.77
C ALA A 137 -11.09 4.89 21.37
N ARG A 138 -11.00 3.86 22.23
CA ARG A 138 -10.18 2.66 21.98
C ARG A 138 -8.72 2.96 21.60
N ARG A 139 -8.16 4.05 22.14
CA ARG A 139 -6.82 4.59 21.81
C ARG A 139 -6.66 5.05 20.35
N CYS A 140 -7.75 5.19 19.61
CA CYS A 140 -7.80 5.75 18.28
C CYS A 140 -8.31 7.20 18.31
N GLY A 141 -7.96 7.97 17.29
CA GLY A 141 -8.54 9.28 17.00
C GLY A 141 -9.26 9.22 15.65
N LEU A 142 -10.40 9.89 15.57
CA LEU A 142 -11.14 10.14 14.33
C LEU A 142 -11.09 11.64 14.04
N TYR A 143 -10.70 11.97 12.82
CA TYR A 143 -10.58 13.33 12.31
C TYR A 143 -11.43 13.47 11.06
N HIS A 144 -12.02 14.63 10.87
CA HIS A 144 -12.85 14.97 9.72
C HIS A 144 -12.48 16.35 9.20
N GLY A 145 -12.52 16.51 7.89
CA GLY A 145 -12.43 17.79 7.22
C GLY A 145 -12.95 17.66 5.80
N ARG A 146 -13.10 18.79 5.12
CA ARG A 146 -13.57 18.83 3.74
C ARG A 146 -12.40 19.18 2.81
N LEU A 147 -12.28 18.48 1.69
CA LEU A 147 -11.21 18.75 0.72
C LEU A 147 -11.44 20.12 0.07
N GLU A 148 -10.59 21.11 0.38
CA GLU A 148 -10.69 22.46 -0.16
C GLU A 148 -9.84 22.63 -1.42
N LYS A 149 -8.72 21.89 -1.50
CA LYS A 149 -7.75 21.99 -2.59
C LYS A 149 -7.11 20.63 -2.85
N GLN A 150 -7.06 20.22 -4.11
CA GLN A 150 -6.33 19.02 -4.51
C GLN A 150 -4.81 19.26 -4.49
N PRO A 151 -4.01 18.38 -3.88
CA PRO A 151 -2.56 18.40 -4.03
C PRO A 151 -2.15 17.94 -5.43
N THR A 152 -0.98 18.38 -5.89
CA THR A 152 -0.31 17.75 -7.04
C THR A 152 0.39 16.48 -6.57
N PHE A 153 0.16 15.37 -7.26
CA PHE A 153 0.80 14.10 -6.97
C PHE A 153 1.60 13.59 -8.16
N ASP A 154 2.88 13.30 -7.93
CA ASP A 154 3.75 12.60 -8.84
C ASP A 154 4.37 11.41 -8.09
N ALA A 155 4.03 10.19 -8.49
CA ALA A 155 4.53 8.98 -7.85
C ALA A 155 6.05 8.86 -7.98
N ASP A 156 6.64 9.37 -9.07
CA ASP A 156 8.07 9.23 -9.33
C ASP A 156 8.92 10.10 -8.39
N ALA A 157 8.37 11.22 -7.93
CA ALA A 157 9.01 12.10 -6.94
C ALA A 157 9.19 11.45 -5.55
N PHE A 158 8.50 10.34 -5.26
CA PHE A 158 8.60 9.64 -3.98
C PHE A 158 9.66 8.52 -3.95
N TRP A 159 10.30 8.22 -5.08
CA TRP A 159 11.38 7.24 -5.09
C TRP A 159 12.59 7.77 -4.31
N GLY A 160 13.02 6.98 -3.33
CA GLY A 160 14.33 7.10 -2.72
C GLY A 160 15.33 6.19 -3.41
N GLU A 161 16.61 6.52 -3.28
CA GLU A 161 17.71 5.70 -3.75
C GLU A 161 18.82 5.70 -2.70
N TYR A 162 19.43 4.54 -2.47
CA TYR A 162 20.64 4.42 -1.68
C TYR A 162 21.58 3.36 -2.28
N THR A 163 22.87 3.48 -1.99
CA THR A 163 23.88 2.54 -2.43
C THR A 163 24.18 1.54 -1.31
N LEU A 164 24.19 0.25 -1.65
CA LEU A 164 24.66 -0.83 -0.79
C LEU A 164 25.76 -1.57 -1.54
N ASP A 165 27.00 -1.47 -1.06
CA ASP A 165 28.19 -1.94 -1.78
C ASP A 165 28.25 -1.37 -3.21
N ASN A 166 28.14 -2.23 -4.22
CA ASN A 166 28.09 -1.87 -5.64
C ASN A 166 26.67 -1.91 -6.24
N LEU A 167 25.64 -1.97 -5.39
CA LEU A 167 24.25 -2.08 -5.78
C LEU A 167 23.51 -0.77 -5.50
N THR A 168 22.82 -0.27 -6.52
CA THR A 168 21.87 0.82 -6.38
C THR A 168 20.50 0.26 -6.03
N ILE A 169 20.00 0.59 -4.85
CA ILE A 169 18.67 0.19 -4.38
C ILE A 169 17.73 1.37 -4.48
N LYS A 170 16.64 1.20 -5.24
CA LYS A 170 15.53 2.14 -5.25
C LYS A 170 14.48 1.69 -4.24
N THR A 171 13.74 2.61 -3.66
CA THR A 171 12.73 2.28 -2.65
C THR A 171 11.60 3.29 -2.66
N LEU A 172 10.42 2.87 -2.19
CA LEU A 172 9.28 3.76 -1.98
C LEU A 172 8.98 3.85 -0.49
N PRO A 173 8.25 4.90 -0.05
CA PRO A 173 7.75 4.97 1.32
C PRO A 173 7.06 3.65 1.73
N GLY A 174 7.10 3.26 3.00
CA GLY A 174 6.38 2.08 3.49
C GLY A 174 6.89 0.70 3.03
N VAL A 175 7.98 0.63 2.25
CA VAL A 175 8.68 -0.62 1.96
C VAL A 175 9.68 -0.91 3.10
N PHE A 176 9.82 -2.17 3.49
CA PHE A 176 10.84 -2.60 4.45
C PHE A 176 12.25 -2.44 3.85
N SER A 177 13.26 -2.19 4.70
CA SER A 177 14.63 -1.87 4.27
C SER A 177 14.76 -0.59 3.41
N ARG A 178 13.94 0.43 3.69
CA ARG A 178 14.02 1.73 2.99
C ARG A 178 15.40 2.39 3.10
N ASP A 179 16.00 2.31 4.28
CA ASP A 179 17.20 3.09 4.61
C ASP A 179 18.47 2.21 4.64
N GLY A 180 18.38 0.95 4.23
CA GLY A 180 19.51 0.02 4.24
C GLY A 180 19.15 -1.43 4.53
N LEU A 181 20.18 -2.28 4.42
CA LEU A 181 20.12 -3.68 4.79
C LEU A 181 20.11 -3.82 6.32
N ASP A 182 19.05 -4.37 6.89
CA ASP A 182 18.95 -4.58 8.33
C ASP A 182 19.89 -5.69 8.81
N VAL A 183 20.15 -5.72 10.13
CA VAL A 183 21.09 -6.67 10.76
C VAL A 183 20.66 -8.13 10.54
N GLY A 184 19.35 -8.40 10.53
CA GLY A 184 18.84 -9.75 10.26
C GLY A 184 19.13 -10.19 8.83
N SER A 185 18.90 -9.29 7.86
CA SER A 185 19.24 -9.54 6.46
C SER A 185 20.75 -9.71 6.24
N GLN A 186 21.60 -8.96 6.94
CA GLN A 186 23.06 -9.15 6.91
C GLN A 186 23.47 -10.52 7.44
N LEU A 187 22.90 -10.93 8.57
CA LEU A 187 23.16 -12.25 9.15
C LEU A 187 22.70 -13.37 8.24
N LEU A 188 21.54 -13.22 7.58
CA LEU A 188 21.08 -14.21 6.61
C LEU A 188 22.05 -14.32 5.43
N LEU A 189 22.46 -13.20 4.84
CA LEU A 189 23.39 -13.18 3.71
C LEU A 189 24.75 -13.81 4.06
N SER A 190 25.23 -13.66 5.30
CA SER A 190 26.51 -14.26 5.71
C SER A 190 26.48 -15.79 5.79
N THR A 191 25.29 -16.40 5.87
CA THR A 191 25.13 -17.86 5.82
C THR A 191 25.07 -18.43 4.40
N LEU A 192 24.92 -17.58 3.37
CA LEU A 192 24.77 -18.02 1.99
C LEU A 192 26.14 -18.12 1.32
N GLU A 193 26.48 -19.32 0.83
CA GLU A 193 27.75 -19.55 0.15
C GLU A 193 27.79 -18.86 -1.23
N PRO A 194 28.93 -18.26 -1.61
CA PRO A 194 29.13 -17.76 -2.97
C PRO A 194 28.94 -18.86 -4.02
N HIS A 195 28.51 -18.47 -5.22
CA HIS A 195 28.26 -19.39 -6.34
C HIS A 195 27.15 -20.43 -6.10
N THR A 196 26.20 -20.12 -5.21
CA THR A 196 24.96 -20.86 -5.07
C THR A 196 24.27 -21.02 -6.44
N LYS A 197 23.65 -22.18 -6.67
CA LYS A 197 22.90 -22.50 -7.89
C LYS A 197 21.53 -23.02 -7.51
N GLY A 198 20.55 -22.83 -8.38
CA GLY A 198 19.22 -23.40 -8.20
C GLY A 198 18.12 -22.37 -8.37
N LYS A 199 16.92 -22.76 -7.93
CA LYS A 199 15.76 -21.87 -7.85
C LYS A 199 15.65 -21.38 -6.42
N VAL A 200 15.56 -20.07 -6.23
CA VAL A 200 15.42 -19.44 -4.91
C VAL A 200 14.16 -18.59 -4.91
N LEU A 201 13.38 -18.71 -3.84
CA LEU A 201 12.18 -17.93 -3.60
C LEU A 201 12.45 -16.99 -2.41
N ASP A 202 12.37 -15.69 -2.66
CA ASP A 202 12.44 -14.64 -1.64
C ASP A 202 11.02 -14.22 -1.27
N VAL A 203 10.60 -14.60 -0.05
CA VAL A 203 9.27 -14.34 0.50
C VAL A 203 9.33 -13.15 1.45
N GLY A 204 8.51 -12.14 1.19
CA GLY A 204 8.60 -10.85 1.88
C GLY A 204 9.75 -10.01 1.33
N CYS A 205 9.90 -9.99 0.00
CA CYS A 205 11.10 -9.45 -0.62
C CYS A 205 11.32 -7.96 -0.36
N GLY A 206 10.29 -7.19 0.03
CA GLY A 206 10.40 -5.75 0.28
C GLY A 206 11.01 -5.01 -0.92
N ALA A 207 12.09 -4.27 -0.68
CA ALA A 207 12.87 -3.61 -1.73
C ALA A 207 13.81 -4.56 -2.52
N GLY A 208 13.73 -5.87 -2.31
CA GLY A 208 14.52 -6.87 -3.05
C GLY A 208 16.02 -6.82 -2.77
N VAL A 209 16.42 -6.24 -1.64
CA VAL A 209 17.84 -6.05 -1.26
C VAL A 209 18.55 -7.40 -1.11
N LEU A 210 17.90 -8.36 -0.43
CA LEU A 210 18.40 -9.72 -0.26
C LEU A 210 18.60 -10.42 -1.61
N ALA A 211 17.58 -10.39 -2.47
CA ALA A 211 17.67 -10.94 -3.81
C ALA A 211 18.79 -10.30 -4.66
N ALA A 212 18.95 -8.96 -4.59
CA ALA A 212 20.00 -8.25 -5.31
C ALA A 212 21.40 -8.62 -4.79
N ALA A 213 21.59 -8.67 -3.47
CA ALA A 213 22.83 -9.09 -2.83
C ALA A 213 23.19 -10.54 -3.18
N LEU A 214 22.20 -11.46 -3.15
CA LEU A 214 22.40 -12.86 -3.53
C LEU A 214 22.75 -12.99 -5.02
N ALA A 215 22.06 -12.26 -5.90
CA ALA A 215 22.35 -12.27 -7.34
C ALA A 215 23.78 -11.76 -7.66
N SER A 216 24.28 -10.79 -6.88
CA SER A 216 25.63 -10.24 -7.03
C SER A 216 26.71 -11.31 -6.81
N HIS A 217 26.56 -12.11 -5.75
CA HIS A 217 27.54 -13.14 -5.37
C HIS A 217 27.29 -14.52 -6.04
N SER A 218 26.06 -14.74 -6.52
CA SER A 218 25.61 -16.01 -7.09
C SER A 218 24.82 -15.80 -8.40
N PRO A 219 25.50 -15.42 -9.51
CA PRO A 219 24.84 -15.02 -10.76
C PRO A 219 24.07 -16.15 -11.48
N LYS A 220 24.22 -17.41 -11.04
CA LYS A 220 23.53 -18.58 -11.60
C LYS A 220 22.23 -18.94 -10.88
N VAL A 221 21.85 -18.20 -9.84
CA VAL A 221 20.56 -18.39 -9.15
C VAL A 221 19.41 -17.88 -10.01
N ARG A 222 18.32 -18.64 -10.04
CA ARG A 222 17.04 -18.20 -10.60
C ARG A 222 16.16 -17.72 -9.45
N LEU A 223 16.00 -16.40 -9.35
CA LEU A 223 15.25 -15.76 -8.27
C LEU A 223 13.78 -15.60 -8.63
N THR A 224 12.92 -15.89 -7.66
CA THR A 224 11.49 -15.55 -7.66
C THR A 224 11.23 -14.71 -6.41
N LEU A 225 10.53 -13.58 -6.56
CA LEU A 225 10.30 -12.65 -5.45
C LEU A 225 8.79 -12.48 -5.22
N CYS A 226 8.34 -12.64 -3.97
CA CYS A 226 6.96 -12.37 -3.59
C CYS A 226 6.86 -11.49 -2.33
N ASP A 227 5.86 -10.61 -2.33
CA ASP A 227 5.52 -9.67 -1.26
C ASP A 227 4.04 -9.33 -1.34
N VAL A 228 3.41 -9.03 -0.21
CA VAL A 228 2.00 -8.63 -0.15
C VAL A 228 1.78 -7.19 -0.61
N SER A 229 2.81 -6.36 -0.58
CA SER A 229 2.75 -4.96 -0.94
C SER A 229 2.78 -4.76 -2.46
N ALA A 230 1.94 -3.85 -2.96
CA ALA A 230 2.04 -3.33 -4.33
C ALA A 230 3.30 -2.47 -4.53
N ARG A 231 3.93 -2.02 -3.44
CA ARG A 231 5.15 -1.21 -3.42
C ARG A 231 6.35 -2.11 -3.67
N ARG A 232 6.45 -2.61 -4.90
CA ARG A 232 7.59 -3.41 -5.36
C ARG A 232 8.45 -2.59 -6.29
N LEU A 233 9.74 -2.88 -6.26
CA LEU A 233 10.62 -2.41 -7.30
C LEU A 233 10.24 -3.02 -8.65
N LYS A 234 10.25 -2.20 -9.70
CA LYS A 234 10.83 -2.64 -10.98
C LYS A 234 12.34 -2.69 -10.74
N PRO A 235 13.00 -3.87 -10.75
CA PRO A 235 14.46 -3.90 -10.66
C PRO A 235 15.08 -2.99 -11.73
N ALA A 236 15.90 -2.03 -11.31
CA ALA A 236 16.72 -1.22 -12.23
C ALA A 236 17.81 -2.05 -12.93
N ALA A 237 18.02 -3.29 -12.49
CA ALA A 237 19.06 -4.15 -13.01
C ALA A 237 18.65 -4.76 -14.36
N ARG A 238 19.17 -4.15 -15.43
CA ARG A 238 19.40 -4.71 -16.78
C ARG A 238 20.20 -6.03 -16.79
N ARG A 239 20.42 -6.68 -15.62
CA ARG A 239 21.15 -7.93 -15.41
C ARG A 239 20.29 -9.08 -14.87
N LEU A 240 19.03 -8.84 -14.49
CA LEU A 240 18.11 -9.93 -14.13
C LEU A 240 17.40 -10.40 -15.40
N PRO A 241 17.44 -11.70 -15.74
CA PRO A 241 16.77 -12.21 -16.93
C PRO A 241 15.26 -11.91 -16.89
N PRO A 242 14.59 -11.79 -18.04
CA PRO A 242 13.13 -11.55 -18.17
C PRO A 242 12.21 -12.53 -17.41
N THR A 243 12.77 -13.59 -16.81
CA THR A 243 12.05 -14.58 -16.00
C THR A 243 11.99 -14.26 -14.50
N ALA A 244 12.66 -13.21 -14.01
CA ALA A 244 12.49 -12.71 -12.63
C ALA A 244 11.23 -11.82 -12.46
N TRP A 245 10.49 -11.65 -13.55
CA TRP A 245 9.30 -10.81 -13.67
C TRP A 245 8.09 -11.74 -13.67
N LEU A 246 7.12 -11.48 -12.78
CA LEU A 246 5.96 -12.32 -12.44
C LEU A 246 6.23 -13.50 -11.47
N ALA A 247 6.07 -13.20 -10.19
CA ALA A 247 5.17 -14.00 -9.36
C ALA A 247 4.13 -13.05 -8.77
N MET A 248 3.16 -12.68 -9.63
CA MET A 248 1.84 -12.30 -9.17
C MET A 248 1.38 -13.35 -8.16
N CYS A 249 0.92 -12.90 -6.99
CA CYS A 249 -0.09 -13.66 -6.28
C CYS A 249 -1.34 -13.67 -7.19
N LEU A 250 -1.44 -14.64 -8.08
CA LEU A 250 -2.70 -15.00 -8.72
C LEU A 250 -3.27 -16.20 -7.96
N PRO A 251 -4.59 -16.25 -7.71
CA PRO A 251 -5.22 -17.52 -7.40
C PRO A 251 -4.92 -18.49 -8.55
N ALA A 252 -4.54 -19.72 -8.19
CA ALA A 252 -4.06 -20.72 -9.11
C ALA A 252 -5.18 -21.26 -10.03
N THR A 253 -5.63 -20.49 -11.03
CA THR A 253 -6.40 -20.99 -12.18
C THR A 253 -6.38 -19.97 -13.33
N SER A 254 -5.34 -19.99 -14.19
CA SER A 254 -5.45 -19.71 -15.64
C SER A 254 -4.06 -19.79 -16.30
N SER A 255 -3.93 -20.64 -17.31
CA SER A 255 -2.70 -20.98 -18.03
C SER A 255 -2.10 -19.82 -18.85
N PRO A 256 -0.76 -19.73 -18.99
CA PRO A 256 -0.11 -18.75 -19.85
C PRO A 256 0.06 -19.31 -21.28
N ARG A 257 -0.71 -18.80 -22.24
CA ARG A 257 -0.34 -18.86 -23.66
C ARG A 257 -0.68 -17.52 -24.33
N SER A 258 0.24 -17.15 -25.23
CA SER A 258 0.21 -16.07 -26.23
C SER A 258 0.17 -14.62 -25.75
N MET A 259 1.32 -13.95 -25.84
CA MET A 259 1.43 -12.82 -26.76
C MET A 259 2.90 -12.63 -27.19
N VAL A 260 3.15 -13.05 -28.42
CA VAL A 260 4.36 -12.78 -29.21
C VAL A 260 4.16 -11.42 -29.87
N ALA A 261 5.22 -10.64 -29.91
CA ALA A 261 5.33 -9.37 -30.61
C ALA A 261 4.98 -9.49 -32.10
N SER A 262 4.40 -8.43 -32.66
CA SER A 262 4.50 -8.16 -34.09
C SER A 262 4.49 -6.66 -34.34
N THR A 263 5.63 -6.21 -34.86
CA THR A 263 5.96 -4.98 -35.63
C THR A 263 5.76 -3.63 -34.98
#